data_AF-A0A959CBD0-F1
#
_entry.id   AF-A0A959CBD0-F1
#
_cell.length_a   1.000
_cell.length_b   1.000
_cell.length_c   1.000
_cell.angle_alpha   90.00
_cell.angle_beta   90.00
_cell.angle_gamma   90.00
#
_symmetry.space_group_name_H-M   'P 1'
#
loop_
_entity.id
_entity.type
_entity.pdbx_description
1 polymer ?
#
loop_
_entity_poly.entity_id
_entity_poly.type
_entity_poly.pdbx_seq_one_letter_code
_entity_poly.pdbx_strand_id
1 'polypeptide(L)'
;MKPNSEYIDQIIAAFAVMQTKEDLVKTLNLAKRSLYGARANDFALKNITYYADQRIASSRYTIFQIPKKRGGSRVIHAPVPGLKAILQTLNYVLLCVYGEGYENCAMGFVPGKSIKDNAKRHTGKQYVYNIDLKDFFPSVELHRVKAVLKQPPFNLSAEREPLAFIIANLCCEVMEVERINETGEPIKKRLAVLPQGAPTSPSITNFIARKMDRRLTGAAKRFGATYTRYAD
;
A
#
# COMPACT_ATOMS: atom_id res chain seq x y z
N MET A 1 12.03 11.20 7.81
CA MET A 1 12.63 12.40 7.18
C MET A 1 11.46 13.23 6.66
N LYS A 2 11.23 14.44 7.18
CA LYS A 2 10.20 15.32 6.61
C LYS A 2 10.71 15.72 5.22
N PRO A 3 9.97 15.42 4.14
CA PRO A 3 10.44 15.73 2.81
C PRO A 3 10.43 17.25 2.59
N ASN A 4 11.45 17.77 1.92
CA ASN A 4 11.53 19.17 1.55
C ASN A 4 10.36 19.49 0.59
N SER A 5 9.56 20.53 0.88
CA SER A 5 8.27 20.79 0.22
C SER A 5 8.43 21.01 -1.29
N GLU A 6 9.54 21.61 -1.72
CA GLU A 6 9.83 21.84 -3.14
C GLU A 6 9.91 20.55 -3.94
N TYR A 7 10.47 19.48 -3.37
CA TYR A 7 10.54 18.18 -4.03
C TYR A 7 9.17 17.49 -4.10
N ILE A 8 8.30 17.72 -3.11
CA ILE A 8 6.95 17.13 -3.10
C ILE A 8 6.16 17.68 -4.28
N ASP A 9 6.19 18.99 -4.50
CA ASP A 9 5.47 19.64 -5.60
C ASP A 9 5.99 19.17 -6.97
N GLN A 10 7.31 19.03 -7.13
CA GLN A 10 7.90 18.49 -8.35
C GLN A 10 7.46 17.03 -8.61
N ILE A 11 7.39 16.20 -7.57
CA ILE A 11 6.93 14.81 -7.68
C ILE A 11 5.45 14.76 -8.06
N ILE A 12 4.61 15.58 -7.44
CA ILE A 12 3.18 15.67 -7.75
C ILE A 12 2.98 16.10 -9.20
N ALA A 13 3.69 17.15 -9.64
CA ALA A 13 3.64 17.64 -11.01
C ALA A 13 4.08 16.57 -12.02
N ALA A 14 5.21 15.89 -11.76
CA ALA A 14 5.72 14.81 -12.60
C ALA A 14 4.71 13.64 -12.68
N PHE A 15 4.11 13.25 -11.55
CA PHE A 15 3.09 12.21 -11.51
C PHE A 15 1.82 12.62 -12.26
N ALA A 16 1.40 13.88 -12.19
CA ALA A 16 0.19 14.36 -12.85
C ALA A 16 0.28 14.27 -14.38
N VAL A 17 1.46 14.59 -14.95
CA VAL A 17 1.66 14.62 -16.41
C VAL A 17 2.15 13.30 -17.02
N MET A 18 2.53 12.32 -16.19
CA MET A 18 3.04 11.01 -16.64
C MET A 18 2.01 10.28 -17.54
N GLN A 19 2.45 9.88 -18.73
CA GLN A 19 1.64 9.09 -19.69
C GLN A 19 2.24 7.71 -19.98
N THR A 20 3.57 7.60 -19.96
CA THR A 20 4.29 6.39 -20.41
C THR A 20 5.06 5.71 -19.27
N LYS A 21 5.51 4.47 -19.50
CA LYS A 21 6.38 3.75 -18.57
C LYS A 21 7.73 4.46 -18.38
N GLU A 22 8.20 5.17 -19.40
CA GLU A 22 9.37 6.02 -19.36
C GLU A 22 9.15 7.21 -18.41
N ASP A 23 7.96 7.82 -18.43
CA ASP A 23 7.62 8.91 -17.51
C ASP A 23 7.47 8.42 -16.07
N LEU A 24 6.97 7.20 -15.86
CA LEU A 24 6.99 6.55 -14.55
C LEU A 24 8.42 6.41 -14.03
N VAL A 25 9.36 5.95 -14.86
CA VAL A 25 10.78 5.84 -14.49
C VAL A 25 11.37 7.19 -14.13
N LYS A 26 11.10 8.24 -14.93
CA LYS A 26 11.54 9.61 -14.63
C LYS A 26 11.00 10.09 -13.27
N THR A 27 9.70 9.88 -13.03
CA THR A 27 9.04 10.25 -11.77
C THR A 27 9.66 9.52 -10.57
N LEU A 28 9.92 8.22 -10.72
CA LEU A 28 10.60 7.43 -9.69
C LEU A 28 12.02 7.92 -9.45
N ASN A 29 12.80 8.24 -10.49
CA ASN A 29 14.17 8.72 -10.32
C ASN A 29 14.23 10.12 -9.67
N LEU A 30 13.30 11.01 -10.01
CA LEU A 30 13.12 12.29 -9.31
C LEU A 30 12.89 12.07 -7.81
N ALA A 31 11.94 11.20 -7.46
CA ALA A 31 11.63 10.86 -6.09
C ALA A 31 12.80 10.15 -5.37
N LYS A 32 13.54 9.30 -6.09
CA LYS A 32 14.71 8.58 -5.56
C LYS A 32 15.80 9.55 -5.12
N ARG A 33 16.09 10.58 -5.91
CA ARG A 33 17.09 11.61 -5.57
C ARG A 33 16.68 12.41 -4.34
N SER A 34 15.38 12.67 -4.17
CA SER A 34 14.84 13.29 -2.96
C SER A 34 15.02 12.40 -1.71
N LEU A 35 14.83 11.08 -1.84
CA LEU A 35 14.94 10.13 -0.72
C LEU A 35 16.38 9.77 -0.33
N TYR A 36 17.23 9.50 -1.32
CA TYR A 36 18.57 8.93 -1.13
C TYR A 36 19.71 9.90 -1.46
N GLY A 37 19.38 11.13 -1.88
CA GLY A 37 20.34 12.15 -2.27
C GLY A 37 20.69 12.14 -3.76
N ALA A 38 21.35 13.22 -4.21
CA ALA A 38 21.64 13.47 -5.62
C ALA A 38 22.54 12.42 -6.31
N ARG A 39 23.34 11.67 -5.54
CA ARG A 39 24.25 10.62 -6.06
C ARG A 39 23.58 9.24 -6.18
N ALA A 40 22.27 9.14 -5.96
CA ALA A 40 21.57 7.88 -6.08
C ALA A 40 21.54 7.43 -7.56
N ASN A 41 21.95 6.17 -7.81
CA ASN A 41 21.89 5.59 -9.16
C ASN A 41 20.45 5.55 -9.66
N ASP A 42 20.22 5.97 -10.91
CA ASP A 42 18.89 5.94 -11.50
C ASP A 42 18.39 4.50 -11.73
N PHE A 43 17.08 4.31 -11.61
CA PHE A 43 16.41 3.12 -12.11
C PHE A 43 16.39 3.15 -13.64
N ALA A 44 16.75 2.03 -14.26
CA ALA A 44 16.55 1.82 -15.68
C ALA A 44 15.15 1.25 -15.94
N LEU A 45 14.57 1.59 -17.10
CA LEU A 45 13.26 1.06 -17.51
C LEU A 45 13.21 -0.47 -17.48
N LYS A 46 14.27 -1.14 -17.95
CA LYS A 46 14.39 -2.60 -17.94
C LYS A 46 14.18 -3.22 -16.55
N ASN A 47 14.62 -2.52 -15.49
CA ASN A 47 14.48 -3.00 -14.11
C ASN A 47 13.02 -2.90 -13.67
N ILE A 48 12.33 -1.80 -14.00
CA ILE A 48 10.92 -1.61 -13.68
C ILE A 48 10.06 -2.64 -14.43
N THR A 49 10.30 -2.83 -15.74
CA THR A 49 9.53 -3.80 -16.53
C THR A 49 9.80 -5.24 -16.11
N TYR A 50 11.05 -5.57 -15.77
CA TYR A 50 11.40 -6.89 -15.23
C TYR A 50 10.63 -7.19 -13.94
N TYR A 51 10.64 -6.27 -12.97
CA TYR A 51 9.94 -6.49 -11.70
C TYR A 51 8.42 -6.36 -11.79
N ALA A 52 7.89 -5.71 -12.83
CA ALA A 52 6.46 -5.64 -13.09
C ALA A 52 5.92 -6.91 -13.80
N ASP A 53 6.77 -7.70 -14.47
CA ASP A 53 6.34 -8.97 -15.05
C ASP A 53 6.61 -10.14 -14.09
N GLN A 54 5.56 -10.54 -13.37
CA GLN A 54 5.61 -11.62 -12.38
C GLN A 54 5.86 -13.01 -13.00
N ARG A 55 5.79 -13.15 -14.34
CA ARG A 55 6.13 -14.40 -15.04
C ARG A 55 7.63 -14.56 -15.25
N ILE A 56 8.33 -13.43 -15.35
CA ILE A 56 9.77 -13.38 -15.64
C ILE A 56 10.57 -13.26 -14.34
N ALA A 57 10.14 -12.40 -13.42
CA ALA A 57 10.80 -12.21 -12.14
C ALA A 57 10.36 -13.26 -11.11
N SER A 58 10.93 -14.46 -11.19
CA SER A 58 10.59 -15.60 -10.31
C SER A 58 11.11 -15.47 -8.87
N SER A 59 12.06 -14.58 -8.60
CA SER A 59 12.68 -14.39 -7.26
C SER A 59 12.57 -12.94 -6.78
N ARG A 60 11.34 -12.44 -6.66
CA ARG A 60 11.06 -11.06 -6.21
C ARG A 60 11.12 -10.90 -4.69
N TYR A 61 10.85 -11.97 -3.96
CA TYR A 61 10.73 -11.97 -2.50
C TYR A 61 11.50 -13.13 -1.87
N THR A 62 12.09 -12.85 -0.71
CA THR A 62 12.58 -13.87 0.24
C THR A 62 11.49 -14.12 1.27
N ILE A 63 11.15 -15.38 1.47
CA ILE A 63 10.09 -15.81 2.40
C ILE A 63 10.75 -16.35 3.66
N PHE A 64 10.30 -15.85 4.82
CA PHE A 64 10.74 -16.34 6.12
C PHE A 64 9.64 -16.21 7.15
N GLN A 65 9.78 -16.89 8.28
CA GLN A 65 8.80 -16.88 9.36
C GLN A 65 9.30 -16.08 10.56
N ILE A 66 8.41 -15.31 11.18
CA ILE A 66 8.64 -14.63 12.45
C ILE A 66 7.65 -15.18 13.49
N PRO A 67 8.07 -15.48 14.73
CA PRO A 67 7.15 -15.89 15.79
C PRO A 67 6.19 -14.75 16.14
N LYS A 68 4.90 -15.07 16.32
CA LYS A 68 3.92 -14.12 16.87
C LYS A 68 4.11 -14.02 18.38
N LYS A 69 3.81 -12.84 18.95
CA LYS A 69 3.88 -12.59 20.41
C LYS A 69 3.03 -13.54 21.26
N ARG A 70 1.94 -14.09 20.69
CA ARG A 70 0.98 -14.98 21.38
C ARG A 70 1.02 -16.41 20.82
N GLY A 71 2.14 -16.84 20.23
CA GLY A 71 2.29 -18.16 19.63
C GLY A 71 1.87 -18.23 18.16
N GLY A 72 2.39 -19.24 17.46
CA GLY A 72 2.29 -19.38 16.00
C GLY A 72 3.34 -18.57 15.24
N SER A 73 3.33 -18.68 13.91
CA SER A 73 4.25 -17.97 13.01
C SER A 73 3.52 -17.01 12.08
N ARG A 74 4.27 -16.00 11.61
CA ARG A 74 3.86 -15.05 10.58
C ARG A 74 4.82 -15.18 9.43
N VAL A 75 4.31 -15.55 8.26
CA VAL A 75 5.08 -15.61 7.02
C VAL A 75 5.29 -14.17 6.53
N ILE A 76 6.54 -13.79 6.32
CA ILE A 76 6.94 -12.50 5.77
C ILE A 76 7.50 -12.72 4.38
N HIS A 77 7.04 -11.88 3.45
CA HIS A 77 7.55 -11.77 2.10
C HIS A 77 8.36 -10.47 2.03
N ALA A 78 9.68 -10.56 2.19
CA ALA A 78 10.56 -9.41 2.07
C ALA A 78 11.06 -9.25 0.63
N PRO A 79 10.87 -8.09 -0.03
CA PRO A 79 11.34 -7.90 -1.39
C PRO A 79 12.86 -7.91 -1.46
N VAL A 80 13.41 -8.45 -2.55
CA VAL A 80 14.85 -8.39 -2.84
C VAL A 80 15.33 -6.93 -2.92
N PRO A 81 16.61 -6.61 -2.66
CA PRO A 81 17.08 -5.23 -2.52
C PRO A 81 16.71 -4.30 -3.69
N GLY A 82 16.80 -4.79 -4.94
CA GLY A 82 16.40 -4.03 -6.13
C GLY A 82 14.92 -3.64 -6.14
N LEU A 83 14.04 -4.61 -5.91
CA LEU A 83 12.59 -4.37 -5.81
C LEU A 83 12.25 -3.52 -4.59
N LYS A 84 12.91 -3.75 -3.45
CA LYS A 84 12.71 -2.98 -2.22
C LYS A 84 12.95 -1.49 -2.44
N ALA A 85 14.04 -1.12 -3.13
CA ALA A 85 14.34 0.28 -3.45
C ALA A 85 13.27 0.92 -4.35
N ILE A 86 12.79 0.17 -5.36
CA ILE A 86 11.69 0.62 -6.23
C ILE A 86 10.42 0.84 -5.41
N LEU A 87 10.03 -0.13 -4.57
CA LEU A 87 8.83 -0.05 -3.74
C LEU A 87 8.90 1.06 -2.70
N GLN A 88 10.05 1.30 -2.07
CA GLN A 88 10.23 2.44 -1.15
C GLN A 88 10.05 3.77 -1.86
N THR A 89 10.64 3.90 -3.05
CA THR A 89 10.53 5.12 -3.87
C THR A 89 9.10 5.33 -4.37
N LEU A 90 8.47 4.27 -4.88
CA LEU A 90 7.07 4.29 -5.30
C LEU A 90 6.15 4.64 -4.14
N ASN A 91 6.36 4.07 -2.96
CA ASN A 91 5.57 4.39 -1.78
C ASN A 91 5.65 5.89 -1.45
N TYR A 92 6.85 6.47 -1.52
CA TYR A 92 7.03 7.89 -1.30
C TYR A 92 6.30 8.75 -2.34
N VAL A 93 6.36 8.39 -3.63
CA VAL A 93 5.57 9.06 -4.68
C VAL A 93 4.07 8.99 -4.38
N LEU A 94 3.56 7.79 -4.05
CA LEU A 94 2.14 7.60 -3.74
C LEU A 94 1.70 8.43 -2.54
N LEU A 95 2.54 8.54 -1.50
CA LEU A 95 2.27 9.37 -0.32
C LEU A 95 2.26 10.87 -0.66
N CYS A 96 3.17 11.34 -1.51
CA CYS A 96 3.19 12.73 -1.97
C CYS A 96 1.90 13.08 -2.71
N VAL A 97 1.49 12.22 -3.65
CA VAL A 97 0.27 12.43 -4.46
C VAL A 97 -1.00 12.29 -3.60
N TYR A 98 -0.98 11.39 -2.60
CA TYR A 98 -2.13 11.21 -1.72
C TYR A 98 -2.32 12.38 -0.75
N GLY A 99 -1.23 12.99 -0.29
CA GLY A 99 -1.25 14.15 0.61
C GLY A 99 -1.99 13.85 1.92
N GLU A 100 -2.81 14.80 2.36
CA GLU A 100 -3.54 14.73 3.64
C GLU A 100 -4.94 14.09 3.53
N GLY A 101 -5.27 13.45 2.41
CA GLY A 101 -6.60 12.88 2.13
C GLY A 101 -7.02 11.66 2.96
N TYR A 102 -6.40 11.41 4.12
CA TYR A 102 -6.68 10.28 4.99
C TYR A 102 -7.98 10.48 5.77
N GLU A 103 -8.74 9.41 5.98
CA GLU A 103 -9.90 9.45 6.86
C GLU A 103 -9.44 9.70 8.31
N ASN A 104 -10.18 10.53 9.06
CA ASN A 104 -9.81 10.90 10.43
C ASN A 104 -9.69 9.70 11.38
N CYS A 105 -10.42 8.61 11.10
CA CYS A 105 -10.35 7.36 11.84
C CYS A 105 -9.10 6.53 11.55
N ALA A 106 -8.42 6.71 10.41
CA ALA A 106 -7.21 5.96 10.08
C ALA A 106 -6.02 6.49 10.87
N MET A 107 -5.41 5.63 11.70
CA MET A 107 -4.31 5.98 12.60
C MET A 107 -3.02 5.21 12.29
N GLY A 108 -3.13 4.00 11.71
CA GLY A 108 -1.97 3.17 11.35
C GLY A 108 -1.36 3.58 10.01
N PHE A 109 -0.04 3.65 9.93
CA PHE A 109 0.72 4.02 8.72
C PHE A 109 0.34 5.37 8.10
N VAL A 110 -0.24 6.27 8.90
CA VAL A 110 -0.54 7.65 8.50
C VAL A 110 0.57 8.56 9.03
N PRO A 111 1.20 9.39 8.19
CA PRO A 111 2.21 10.36 8.65
C PRO A 111 1.68 11.22 9.79
N GLY A 112 2.49 11.39 10.84
CA GLY A 112 2.13 12.22 12.00
C GLY A 112 1.15 11.59 13.00
N LYS A 113 0.67 10.37 12.76
CA LYS A 113 -0.17 9.63 13.72
C LYS A 113 0.59 8.45 14.32
N SER A 114 0.26 8.12 15.57
CA SER A 114 0.89 7.04 16.33
C SER A 114 -0.12 6.11 16.99
N ILE A 115 0.37 4.97 17.48
CA ILE A 115 -0.44 4.04 18.29
C ILE A 115 -0.97 4.71 19.55
N LYS A 116 -0.24 5.69 20.11
CA LYS A 116 -0.67 6.49 21.26
C LYS A 116 -1.87 7.36 20.89
N ASP A 117 -1.85 8.01 19.74
CA ASP A 117 -2.96 8.86 19.27
C ASP A 117 -4.22 8.02 19.02
N ASN A 118 -4.06 6.80 18.52
CA ASN A 118 -5.15 5.84 18.38
C ASN A 118 -5.78 5.51 19.75
N ALA A 119 -4.96 5.10 20.72
CA ALA A 119 -5.43 4.73 22.04
C ALA A 119 -6.12 5.90 22.78
N LYS A 120 -5.60 7.12 22.64
CA LYS A 120 -6.16 8.33 23.25
C LYS A 120 -7.63 8.58 22.87
N ARG A 121 -8.07 8.16 21.69
CA ARG A 121 -9.48 8.32 21.26
C ARG A 121 -10.47 7.42 22.01
N HIS A 122 -9.96 6.39 22.70
CA HIS A 122 -10.77 5.39 23.41
C HIS A 122 -10.61 5.43 24.92
N THR A 123 -9.73 6.29 25.45
CA THR A 123 -9.56 6.45 26.90
C THR A 123 -10.86 6.94 27.54
N GLY A 124 -11.23 6.35 28.68
CA GLY A 124 -12.46 6.70 29.41
C GLY A 124 -13.75 6.10 28.85
N LYS A 125 -13.69 5.26 27.80
CA LYS A 125 -14.84 4.49 27.33
C LYS A 125 -15.04 3.26 28.21
N GLN A 126 -16.29 3.00 28.61
CA GLN A 126 -16.64 1.83 29.44
C GLN A 126 -16.43 0.50 28.71
N TYR A 127 -16.64 0.49 27.40
CA TYR A 127 -16.46 -0.69 26.55
C TYR A 127 -15.63 -0.34 25.33
N VAL A 128 -14.74 -1.25 24.95
CA VAL A 128 -13.93 -1.18 23.72
C VAL A 128 -14.10 -2.50 22.98
N TYR A 129 -14.68 -2.42 21.78
CA TYR A 129 -14.82 -3.58 20.91
C TYR A 129 -13.71 -3.58 19.86
N ASN A 130 -12.92 -4.65 19.82
CA ASN A 130 -11.77 -4.80 18.92
C ASN A 130 -12.09 -5.85 17.85
N ILE A 131 -11.83 -5.51 16.60
CA ILE A 131 -12.03 -6.36 15.42
C ILE A 131 -10.68 -6.47 14.71
N ASP A 132 -10.30 -7.69 14.36
CA ASP A 132 -9.08 -7.99 13.60
C ASP A 132 -9.47 -8.68 12.28
N LEU A 133 -8.83 -8.28 11.18
CA LEU A 133 -9.11 -8.83 9.86
C LEU A 133 -8.10 -9.94 9.53
N LYS A 134 -8.59 -11.18 9.38
CA LYS A 134 -7.76 -12.30 8.94
C LYS A 134 -7.10 -11.98 7.59
N ASP A 135 -5.79 -12.19 7.53
CA ASP A 135 -4.97 -12.04 6.33
C ASP A 135 -5.18 -10.71 5.59
N PHE A 136 -5.17 -9.60 6.32
CA PHE A 136 -5.52 -8.28 5.79
C PHE A 136 -4.77 -7.91 4.50
N PHE A 137 -3.44 -8.04 4.44
CA PHE A 137 -2.69 -7.74 3.21
C PHE A 137 -3.02 -8.73 2.07
N PRO A 138 -2.91 -10.07 2.27
CA PRO A 138 -3.28 -11.03 1.21
C PRO A 138 -4.76 -11.02 0.79
N SER A 139 -5.65 -10.37 1.55
CA SER A 139 -7.05 -10.14 1.15
C SER A 139 -7.19 -9.08 0.04
N VAL A 140 -6.15 -8.30 -0.20
CA VAL A 140 -6.13 -7.27 -1.23
C VAL A 140 -5.50 -7.80 -2.50
N GLU A 141 -6.35 -8.05 -3.50
CA GLU A 141 -5.95 -8.51 -4.82
C GLU A 141 -5.53 -7.37 -5.75
N LEU A 142 -4.70 -7.69 -6.74
CA LEU A 142 -4.12 -6.76 -7.71
C LEU A 142 -5.17 -5.86 -8.37
N HIS A 143 -6.33 -6.40 -8.74
CA HIS A 143 -7.39 -5.63 -9.38
C HIS A 143 -7.96 -4.53 -8.46
N ARG A 144 -7.96 -4.73 -7.13
CA ARG A 144 -8.36 -3.70 -6.15
C ARG A 144 -7.31 -2.61 -6.03
N VAL A 145 -6.02 -2.97 -6.09
CA VAL A 145 -4.92 -2.00 -6.13
C VAL A 145 -5.03 -1.15 -7.40
N LYS A 146 -5.20 -1.78 -8.57
CA LYS A 146 -5.43 -1.09 -9.83
C LYS A 146 -6.64 -0.17 -9.75
N ALA A 147 -7.77 -0.65 -9.21
CA ALA A 147 -8.99 0.13 -9.08
C ALA A 147 -8.79 1.39 -8.24
N VAL A 148 -8.03 1.32 -7.14
CA VAL A 148 -7.72 2.52 -6.32
C VAL A 148 -6.82 3.50 -7.07
N LEU A 149 -5.82 3.03 -7.80
CA LEU A 149 -4.94 3.90 -8.60
C LEU A 149 -5.67 4.62 -9.74
N LYS A 150 -6.80 4.08 -10.21
CA LYS A 150 -7.66 4.73 -11.20
C LYS A 150 -8.51 5.87 -10.62
N GLN A 151 -8.63 5.97 -9.30
CA GLN A 151 -9.50 6.95 -8.63
C GLN A 151 -8.69 8.16 -8.11
N PRO A 152 -9.36 9.28 -7.76
CA PRO A 152 -8.70 10.40 -7.12
C PRO A 152 -7.99 10.00 -5.80
N PRO A 153 -6.78 10.53 -5.54
CA PRO A 153 -6.08 11.57 -6.30
C PRO A 153 -5.17 11.07 -7.43
N PHE A 154 -5.02 9.76 -7.62
CA PHE A 154 -4.05 9.19 -8.57
C PHE A 154 -4.48 9.31 -10.03
N ASN A 155 -5.78 9.14 -10.31
CA ASN A 155 -6.38 9.36 -11.64
C ASN A 155 -5.65 8.64 -12.79
N LEU A 156 -5.11 7.44 -12.55
CA LEU A 156 -4.44 6.62 -13.58
C LEU A 156 -5.47 5.80 -14.36
N SER A 157 -6.44 6.49 -14.97
CA SER A 157 -7.54 5.91 -15.75
C SER A 157 -7.43 6.23 -17.24
N ALA A 158 -8.33 5.67 -18.06
CA ALA A 158 -8.36 5.84 -19.51
C ALA A 158 -6.99 5.48 -20.13
N GLU A 159 -6.38 6.38 -20.90
CA GLU A 159 -5.08 6.20 -21.57
C GLU A 159 -3.94 5.87 -20.58
N ARG A 160 -4.09 6.25 -19.30
CA ARG A 160 -3.11 6.02 -18.22
C ARG A 160 -3.33 4.73 -17.45
N GLU A 161 -4.37 3.96 -17.76
CA GLU A 161 -4.64 2.68 -17.10
C GLU A 161 -3.46 1.68 -17.17
N PRO A 162 -2.67 1.59 -18.26
CA PRO A 162 -1.48 0.74 -18.29
C PRO A 162 -0.49 1.04 -17.16
N LEU A 163 -0.37 2.30 -16.72
CA LEU A 163 0.49 2.68 -15.60
C LEU A 163 -0.07 2.19 -14.26
N ALA A 164 -1.38 2.30 -14.05
CA ALA A 164 -2.04 1.72 -12.87
C ALA A 164 -1.77 0.21 -12.79
N PHE A 165 -1.78 -0.47 -13.93
CA PHE A 165 -1.51 -1.90 -14.00
C PHE A 165 -0.04 -2.24 -13.72
N ILE A 166 0.91 -1.49 -14.28
CA ILE A 166 2.35 -1.66 -13.98
C ILE A 166 2.61 -1.44 -12.48
N ILE A 167 2.08 -0.36 -11.91
CA ILE A 167 2.23 -0.06 -10.47
C ILE A 167 1.60 -1.14 -9.61
N ALA A 168 0.40 -1.62 -9.95
CA ALA A 168 -0.26 -2.70 -9.22
C ALA A 168 0.56 -4.00 -9.28
N ASN A 169 1.15 -4.33 -10.43
CA ASN A 169 2.03 -5.49 -10.55
C ASN A 169 3.32 -5.37 -9.74
N LEU A 170 3.91 -4.18 -9.65
CA LEU A 170 5.07 -3.95 -8.77
C LEU A 170 4.72 -4.20 -7.30
N CYS A 171 3.54 -3.73 -6.87
CA CYS A 171 3.12 -3.80 -5.47
C CYS A 171 2.62 -5.19 -5.03
N CYS A 172 2.08 -5.99 -5.96
CA CYS A 172 1.54 -7.30 -5.65
C CYS A 172 2.52 -8.43 -5.95
N GLU A 173 2.33 -9.57 -5.29
CA GLU A 173 3.09 -10.80 -5.49
C GLU A 173 2.12 -11.98 -5.67
N VAL A 174 2.44 -12.91 -6.58
CA VAL A 174 1.66 -14.15 -6.74
C VAL A 174 2.00 -15.11 -5.61
N MET A 175 1.06 -15.33 -4.71
CA MET A 175 1.19 -16.31 -3.63
C MET A 175 -0.08 -17.13 -3.46
N GLU A 176 0.04 -18.24 -2.73
CA GLU A 176 -1.12 -19.02 -2.31
C GLU A 176 -1.88 -18.27 -1.22
N VAL A 177 -3.19 -18.09 -1.42
CA VAL A 177 -4.09 -17.45 -0.48
C VAL A 177 -5.34 -18.29 -0.27
N GLU A 178 -5.83 -18.29 0.96
CA GLU A 178 -7.11 -18.91 1.31
C GLU A 178 -8.27 -17.99 0.91
N ARG A 179 -9.32 -18.58 0.35
CA ARG A 179 -10.59 -17.92 0.00
C ARG A 179 -11.74 -18.81 0.44
N ILE A 180 -12.91 -18.24 0.64
CA ILE A 180 -14.13 -19.00 0.90
C ILE A 180 -14.87 -19.16 -0.43
N ASN A 181 -15.26 -20.39 -0.78
CA ASN A 181 -16.08 -20.66 -1.97
C ASN A 181 -17.57 -20.37 -1.68
N GLU A 182 -18.42 -20.60 -2.69
CA GLU A 182 -19.87 -20.36 -2.58
C GLU A 182 -20.55 -21.26 -1.53
N THR A 183 -19.96 -22.42 -1.22
CA THR A 183 -20.48 -23.37 -0.22
C THR A 183 -19.97 -23.08 1.20
N GLY A 184 -19.11 -22.07 1.40
CA GLY A 184 -18.57 -21.69 2.71
C GLY A 184 -17.26 -22.39 3.10
N GLU A 185 -16.67 -23.18 2.20
CA GLU A 185 -15.46 -23.95 2.45
C GLU A 185 -14.19 -23.20 2.03
N PRO A 186 -13.07 -23.37 2.76
CA PRO A 186 -11.80 -22.76 2.41
C PRO A 186 -11.19 -23.45 1.19
N ILE A 187 -10.82 -22.64 0.20
CA ILE A 187 -10.09 -23.05 -1.00
C ILE A 187 -8.78 -22.27 -1.12
N LYS A 188 -7.74 -22.94 -1.62
CA LYS A 188 -6.44 -22.32 -1.89
C LYS A 188 -6.39 -21.87 -3.34
N LYS A 189 -6.05 -20.61 -3.57
CA LYS A 189 -5.85 -20.03 -4.91
C LYS A 189 -4.50 -19.36 -5.00
N ARG A 190 -3.85 -19.43 -6.16
CA ARG A 190 -2.67 -18.58 -6.46
C ARG A 190 -3.14 -17.28 -7.09
N LEU A 191 -3.00 -16.18 -6.35
CA LEU A 191 -3.45 -14.85 -6.78
C LEU A 191 -2.35 -13.82 -6.55
N ALA A 192 -2.34 -12.78 -7.38
CA ALA A 192 -1.51 -11.60 -7.16
C ALA A 192 -2.16 -10.72 -6.07
N VAL A 193 -1.54 -10.63 -4.91
CA VAL A 193 -2.05 -9.92 -3.73
C VAL A 193 -0.98 -9.06 -3.08
N LEU A 194 -1.34 -8.16 -2.16
CA LEU A 194 -0.34 -7.40 -1.40
C LEU A 194 0.43 -8.31 -0.43
N PRO A 195 1.76 -8.40 -0.52
CA PRO A 195 2.57 -9.19 0.41
C PRO A 195 2.73 -8.49 1.76
N GLN A 196 2.82 -9.30 2.81
CA GLN A 196 3.25 -8.83 4.11
C GLN A 196 4.77 -8.64 4.14
N GLY A 197 5.23 -7.39 4.05
CA GLY A 197 6.66 -7.03 4.05
C GLY A 197 7.06 -6.05 2.95
N ALA A 198 6.22 -5.84 1.94
CA ALA A 198 6.46 -4.82 0.93
C ALA A 198 6.28 -3.39 1.50
N PRO A 199 7.17 -2.44 1.15
CA PRO A 199 7.07 -1.04 1.58
C PRO A 199 5.78 -0.33 1.21
N THR A 200 5.14 -0.72 0.10
CA THR A 200 3.90 -0.09 -0.40
C THR A 200 2.63 -0.66 0.21
N SER A 201 2.64 -1.91 0.68
CA SER A 201 1.44 -2.59 1.19
C SER A 201 0.71 -1.79 2.28
N PRO A 202 1.39 -1.21 3.31
CA PRO A 202 0.72 -0.44 4.36
C PRO A 202 -0.02 0.81 3.86
N SER A 203 0.54 1.51 2.89
CA SER A 203 -0.08 2.73 2.35
C SER A 203 -1.24 2.39 1.41
N ILE A 204 -1.07 1.37 0.57
CA ILE A 204 -2.12 0.94 -0.36
C ILE A 204 -3.35 0.39 0.39
N THR A 205 -3.17 -0.38 1.46
CA THR A 205 -4.31 -0.87 2.25
C THR A 205 -5.09 0.27 2.89
N ASN A 206 -4.42 1.33 3.34
CA ASN A 206 -5.10 2.55 3.80
C ASN A 206 -5.95 3.21 2.70
N PHE A 207 -5.42 3.32 1.48
CA PHE A 207 -6.17 3.89 0.36
C PHE A 207 -7.41 3.05 0.00
N ILE A 208 -7.29 1.73 0.12
CA ILE A 208 -8.39 0.78 -0.14
C ILE A 208 -9.44 0.82 0.99
N ALA A 209 -9.01 0.96 2.24
CA ALA A 209 -9.89 0.91 3.40
C ALA A 209 -10.83 2.12 3.53
N ARG A 210 -10.62 3.21 2.78
CA ARG A 210 -11.44 4.44 2.84
C ARG A 210 -12.95 4.21 2.80
N LYS A 211 -13.42 3.31 1.94
CA LYS A 211 -14.87 3.00 1.83
C LYS A 211 -15.38 2.30 3.10
N MET A 212 -14.59 1.40 3.66
CA MET A 212 -14.89 0.73 4.92
C MET A 212 -14.89 1.74 6.07
N ASP A 213 -13.86 2.57 6.14
CA ASP A 213 -13.69 3.64 7.14
C ASP A 213 -14.89 4.59 7.19
N ARG A 214 -15.37 5.04 6.02
CA ARG A 214 -16.56 5.91 5.93
C ARG A 214 -17.82 5.24 6.47
N ARG A 215 -18.03 3.96 6.11
CA ARG A 215 -19.21 3.19 6.55
C ARG A 215 -19.18 2.94 8.06
N LEU A 216 -18.04 2.50 8.59
CA LEU A 216 -17.87 2.24 10.02
C LEU A 216 -17.91 3.53 10.84
N THR A 217 -17.34 4.62 10.34
CA THR A 217 -17.47 5.94 10.96
C THR A 217 -18.93 6.40 10.99
N GLY A 218 -19.67 6.21 9.90
CA GLY A 218 -21.10 6.53 9.84
C GLY A 218 -21.94 5.71 10.83
N ALA A 219 -21.69 4.40 10.90
CA ALA A 219 -22.34 3.52 11.87
C ALA A 219 -22.00 3.92 13.32
N ALA A 220 -20.73 4.17 13.62
CA ALA A 220 -20.30 4.60 14.94
C ALA A 220 -20.98 5.92 15.34
N LYS A 221 -21.01 6.90 14.44
CA LYS A 221 -21.72 8.18 14.66
C LYS A 221 -23.20 7.97 14.98
N ARG A 222 -23.89 7.08 14.25
CA ARG A 222 -25.31 6.77 14.46
C ARG A 222 -25.59 6.26 15.89
N PHE A 223 -24.66 5.51 16.47
CA PHE A 223 -24.80 4.94 17.81
C PHE A 223 -24.03 5.69 18.90
N GLY A 224 -23.52 6.91 18.61
CA GLY A 224 -22.73 7.68 19.57
C GLY A 224 -21.38 7.03 19.94
N ALA A 225 -20.91 6.07 19.15
CA ALA A 225 -19.64 5.38 19.35
C ALA A 225 -18.48 6.09 18.65
N THR A 226 -17.25 5.75 19.08
CA THR A 226 -16.01 6.24 18.46
C THR A 226 -15.34 5.13 17.68
N TYR A 227 -15.06 5.37 16.40
CA TYR A 227 -14.34 4.45 15.53
C TYR A 227 -12.94 4.98 15.17
N THR A 228 -11.95 4.10 15.26
CA THR A 228 -10.61 4.29 14.72
C THR A 228 -10.10 2.97 14.14
N ARG A 229 -9.14 3.04 13.21
CA ARG A 229 -8.48 1.88 12.60
C ARG A 229 -6.97 2.04 12.69
N TYR A 230 -6.26 0.98 13.07
CA TYR A 230 -4.80 0.97 13.11
C TYR A 230 -4.26 -0.20 12.30
N ALA A 231 -3.89 0.05 11.04
CA ALA A 231 -3.61 -0.96 10.03
C ALA A 231 -4.89 -1.66 9.53
N ASP A 232 -5.18 -2.87 9.98
CA ASP A 232 -6.43 -3.59 9.77
C ASP A 232 -7.60 -3.03 10.58
#